data_AF-A0A357N1I8-F1
#
_entry.id   AF-A0A357N1I8-F1
#
_cell.length_a   1.000
_cell.length_b   1.000
_cell.length_c   1.000
_cell.angle_alpha   90.00
_cell.angle_beta   90.00
_cell.angle_gamma   90.00
#
_symmetry.space_group_name_H-M   'P 1'
#
loop_
_entity.id
_entity.type
_entity.pdbx_description
1 polymer ?
#
loop_
_entity_poly.entity_id
_entity_poly.type
_entity_poly.pdbx_seq_one_letter_code
_entity_poly.pdbx_strand_id
1 'polypeptide(L)' 'LEDVVEPYLIQQGFLIRTARGRMCTHKAYRHMGLKPKNPPQDLFAEVPDVG' A
#
# COMPACT_ATOMS: atom_id res chain seq x y z
N LEU A 1 22.52 0.03 -2.48
CA LEU A 1 21.46 -0.72 -1.76
C LEU A 1 20.08 -0.19 -2.14
N GLU A 2 19.88 1.14 -2.09
CA GLU A 2 18.63 1.79 -2.54
C GLU A 2 18.35 1.58 -4.04
N ASP A 3 19.39 1.55 -4.88
CA ASP A 3 19.27 1.44 -6.35
C ASP A 3 18.64 0.13 -6.84
N VAL A 4 18.59 -0.89 -5.98
CA VAL A 4 18.03 -2.22 -6.30
C VAL A 4 16.74 -2.44 -5.53
N VAL A 5 16.70 -2.05 -4.26
CA VAL A 5 15.57 -2.34 -3.37
C VAL A 5 14.37 -1.44 -3.67
N GLU A 6 14.59 -0.13 -3.86
CA GLU A 6 13.47 0.79 -4.17
C GLU A 6 12.73 0.41 -5.47
N PRO A 7 13.40 0.21 -6.62
CA PRO A 7 12.68 -0.12 -7.86
C PRO A 7 11.92 -1.44 -7.74
N TYR A 8 12.48 -2.44 -7.05
CA TYR A 8 11.78 -3.70 -6.79
C TYR A 8 10.52 -3.49 -5.93
N LEU A 9 10.62 -2.75 -4.82
CA LEU A 9 9.47 -2.53 -3.93
C LEU A 9 8.38 -1.66 -4.58
N ILE A 10 8.77 -0.71 -5.45
CA ILE A 10 7.83 0.07 -6.25
C ILE A 10 7.14 -0.84 -7.28
N GLN A 11 7.90 -1.67 -8.01
CA GLN A 11 7.36 -2.60 -9.00
C GLN A 11 6.40 -3.63 -8.38
N GLN A 12 6.72 -4.13 -7.17
CA GLN A 12 5.85 -5.04 -6.43
C GLN A 12 4.66 -4.34 -5.75
N GLY A 13 4.57 -3.00 -5.80
CA GLY A 13 3.48 -2.22 -5.22
C GLY A 13 3.51 -2.14 -3.69
N PHE A 14 4.68 -2.31 -3.07
CA PHE A 14 4.89 -2.20 -1.63
C PHE A 14 5.28 -0.77 -1.20
N LEU A 15 5.91 -0.01 -2.09
CA LEU A 15 6.40 1.34 -1.84
C LEU A 15 5.85 2.32 -2.88
N ILE A 16 5.46 3.51 -2.45
CA ILE A 16 5.08 4.61 -3.35
C ILE A 16 5.92 5.85 -3.04
N ARG A 17 6.18 6.65 -4.08
CA ARG A 17 6.78 7.98 -3.96
C ARG A 17 5.67 9.02 -3.88
N THR A 18 5.80 9.96 -2.94
CA THR A 18 4.87 11.07 -2.75
C THR A 18 5.66 12.38 -2.68
N ALA A 19 4.99 13.52 -2.78
CA ALA A 19 5.61 14.84 -2.59
C ALA A 19 6.28 15.00 -1.21
N ARG A 20 5.91 14.18 -0.21
CA ARG A 20 6.45 14.18 1.15
C ARG A 20 7.51 13.10 1.40
N GLY A 21 7.92 12.38 0.37
CA GLY A 21 8.88 11.26 0.47
C GLY A 21 8.25 9.90 0.19
N ARG A 22 8.90 8.84 0.66
CA ARG A 22 8.46 7.44 0.43
C ARG A 22 7.41 7.03 1.45
N MET A 23 6.43 6.25 1.02
CA MET A 23 5.36 5.72 1.89
C MET A 23 5.09 4.25 1.57
N CYS A 24 4.90 3.43 2.62
CA CYS A 24 4.47 2.04 2.47
C CYS A 24 2.99 1.98 2.07
N THR A 25 2.65 1.09 1.13
CA THR A 25 1.26 0.84 0.74
C THR A 25 0.56 -0.05 1.75
N HIS A 26 -0.78 -0.09 1.72
CA HIS A 26 -1.55 -1.06 2.51
C HIS A 26 -1.16 -2.51 2.25
N LYS A 27 -0.75 -2.82 1.01
CA LYS A 27 -0.21 -4.14 0.63
C LYS A 27 1.04 -4.48 1.45
N ALA A 28 1.95 -3.52 1.66
CA ALA A 28 3.14 -3.72 2.48
C ALA A 28 2.80 -3.97 3.95
N TYR A 29 1.89 -3.17 4.52
CA TYR A 29 1.42 -3.39 5.90
C TYR A 29 0.81 -4.78 6.07
N ARG A 30 -0.08 -5.21 5.17
CA ARG A 30 -0.69 -6.56 5.21
C ARG A 30 0.34 -7.67 5.07
N HIS A 31 1.31 -7.53 4.15
CA HIS A 31 2.38 -8.52 3.96
C HIS A 31 3.27 -8.69 5.19
N MET A 32 3.46 -7.61 5.95
CA MET A 32 4.20 -7.62 7.22
C MET A 32 3.35 -7.99 8.44
N GLY A 33 2.05 -8.30 8.27
CA GLY A 33 1.13 -8.56 9.39
C GLY A 33 0.83 -7.33 10.25
N LEU A 34 1.11 -6.13 9.74
CA LEU A 34 0.92 -4.87 10.46
C LEU A 34 -0.43 -4.24 10.12
N LYS A 35 -1.03 -3.58 11.12
CA LYS A 35 -2.21 -2.74 10.88
C LYS A 35 -1.77 -1.37 10.35
N PRO A 36 -2.26 -0.92 9.18
CA PRO A 36 -1.94 0.40 8.67
C PRO A 36 -2.47 1.47 9.63
N LYS A 37 -1.65 2.50 9.92
CA LYS A 37 -2.05 3.61 10.81
C LYS A 37 -3.28 4.37 10.31
N ASN A 38 -3.48 4.41 8.99
CA ASN A 38 -4.67 4.94 8.37
C ASN A 38 -5.22 3.87 7.41
N PRO A 39 -6.19 3.03 7.83
CA PRO A 39 -6.81 2.08 6.92
C PRO A 39 -7.36 2.86 5.72
N PRO A 40 -7.36 2.26 4.51
CA PRO A 40 -7.99 2.93 3.39
C PRO A 40 -9.46 3.10 3.78
N GLN A 41 -9.92 4.35 3.83
CA GLN A 41 -11.33 4.65 3.88
C GLN A 41 -11.86 4.16 2.54
N ASP A 42 -12.39 2.95 2.53
CA ASP A 42 -12.77 2.26 1.29
C ASP A 42 -13.97 2.99 0.69
N LEU A 43 -13.69 3.97 -0.17
CA LEU A 43 -14.68 4.83 -0.82
C LEU A 43 -15.58 4.04 -1.79
N PHE A 44 -15.14 2.83 -2.15
CA PHE A 44 -15.82 1.88 -3.01
C PHE A 44 -15.96 0.52 -2.33
N ALA A 45 -16.11 0.46 -1.00
CA ALA A 45 -16.57 -0.77 -0.37
C ALA A 45 -17.83 -1.21 -1.11
N GLU A 46 -17.69 -2.30 -1.86
CA GLU A 46 -18.68 -2.80 -2.80
C GLU A 46 -20.04 -2.81 -2.10
N VAL A 47 -21.03 -2.16 -2.73
CA VAL A 47 -22.43 -2.40 -2.39
C VAL A 47 -22.59 -3.92 -2.50
N PRO A 48 -22.87 -4.65 -1.40
CA PRO A 48 -23.08 -6.07 -1.53
C PRO A 48 -24.23 -6.23 -2.50
N ASP A 49 -23.98 -6.95 -3.59
CA ASP A 49 -24.98 -7.37 -4.55
C ASP A 49 -26.11 -8.06 -3.79
N VAL A 50 -27.20 -7.32 -3.57
CA VAL A 50 -28.41 -7.82 -2.92
C VAL A 50 -29.18 -8.61 -3.95
N GLY A 51 -28.83 -9.90 -4.05
CA GLY A 51 -29.71 -10.92 -4.63
C GLY A 51 -30.96 -11.13 -3.79
#